data_AF-A0A1J0RCW1-F1
#
_entry.id   AF-A0A1J0RCW1-F1
#
_cell.length_a   1.000
_cell.length_b   1.000
_cell.length_c   1.000
_cell.angle_alpha   90.00
_cell.angle_beta   90.00
_cell.angle_gamma   90.00
#
_symmetry.space_group_name_H-M   'P 1'
#
loop_
_entity.id
_entity.type
_entity.pdbx_description
1 polymer ?
#
loop_
_entity_poly.entity_id
_entity_poly.type
_entity_poly.pdbx_seq_one_letter_code
_entity_poly.pdbx_strand_id
1 'polypeptide(L)'
;MAKVTQWHLLLAFILTVAKADDKKPADVATDACKLGRVLQAIATQLEGKLQPVAATISGKRPLIAQIMAATWQGSAEIHLLAAPILLKLTTAVTSAESKLKAVTAKTTALTTKLRAEAVKAFTITEAVSVQVKTTDTGDTNAGTLDQKYNIQFTALKTGKLACPQELPQAAQKADNWIHPENLKTMVFYRLKINAQTGQARLPTLGKGAGGACTNGAASVANGGITGTNLCIAGGPVLVADKRTHAAAHNGKYIAQPVTDMEREADPDKTEQALA
;
A
#
# COMPACT_ATOMS: atom_id res chain seq x y z
N MET A 1 -22.85 41.00 34.98
CA MET A 1 -23.11 40.20 33.77
C MET A 1 -22.34 40.83 32.61
N ALA A 2 -21.26 40.21 32.15
CA ALA A 2 -20.61 40.56 30.88
C ALA A 2 -19.95 39.30 30.31
N LYS A 3 -20.24 39.04 29.03
CA LYS A 3 -20.04 37.80 28.30
C LYS A 3 -18.55 37.49 28.11
N VAL A 4 -18.09 36.43 28.79
CA VAL A 4 -16.96 35.62 28.35
C VAL A 4 -17.54 34.56 27.42
N THR A 5 -17.15 34.53 26.13
CA THR A 5 -17.08 33.35 25.22
C THR A 5 -17.14 33.78 23.76
N GLN A 6 -16.01 34.14 23.15
CA GLN A 6 -15.89 34.06 21.68
C GLN A 6 -14.46 34.01 21.12
N TRP A 7 -13.44 33.86 21.96
CA TRP A 7 -12.03 33.86 21.52
C TRP A 7 -11.26 32.56 21.80
N HIS A 8 -11.92 31.55 22.40
CA HIS A 8 -11.31 30.22 22.62
C HIS A 8 -11.90 29.13 21.73
N LEU A 9 -12.95 29.43 20.95
CA LEU A 9 -13.48 28.51 19.93
C LEU A 9 -12.85 28.72 18.55
N LEU A 10 -12.13 29.82 18.33
CA LEU A 10 -11.44 30.07 17.05
C LEU A 10 -10.02 29.46 16.99
N LEU A 11 -9.38 29.22 18.14
CA LEU A 11 -8.03 28.63 18.21
C LEU A 11 -8.00 27.10 18.30
N ALA A 12 -9.16 26.45 18.46
CA ALA A 12 -9.30 25.00 18.32
C ALA A 12 -9.58 24.55 16.87
N PHE A 13 -9.71 25.50 15.92
CA PHE A 13 -10.04 25.22 14.52
C PHE A 13 -8.84 25.35 13.54
N ILE A 14 -7.65 25.72 14.03
CA ILE A 14 -6.42 25.86 13.23
C ILE A 14 -5.50 24.62 13.35
N LEU A 15 -5.98 23.53 13.94
CA LEU A 15 -5.40 22.18 13.78
C LEU A 15 -6.27 21.30 12.90
N THR A 16 -6.82 21.87 11.82
CA THR A 16 -7.06 21.08 10.61
C THR A 16 -5.72 20.86 9.94
N VAL A 17 -4.92 19.95 10.50
CA VAL A 17 -4.00 19.15 9.67
C VAL A 17 -4.89 18.67 8.53
N ALA A 18 -4.60 19.09 7.30
CA ALA A 18 -5.35 18.68 6.13
C ALA A 18 -5.57 17.17 6.22
N LYS A 19 -6.77 16.74 6.65
CA LYS A 19 -7.09 15.32 6.70
C LYS A 19 -7.07 14.92 5.24
N ALA A 20 -6.11 14.08 4.90
CA ALA A 20 -6.05 13.44 3.61
C ALA A 20 -7.46 12.93 3.29
N ASP A 21 -7.92 13.05 2.04
CA ASP A 21 -9.27 12.58 1.71
C ASP A 21 -9.22 11.06 1.81
N ASP A 22 -9.53 10.48 2.96
CA ASP A 22 -9.37 9.03 3.15
C ASP A 22 -10.35 8.22 2.26
N LYS A 23 -11.14 8.88 1.40
CA LYS A 23 -11.83 8.27 0.26
C LYS A 23 -10.87 7.86 -0.86
N LYS A 24 -9.61 8.27 -0.84
CA LYS A 24 -8.60 7.91 -1.84
C LYS A 24 -7.52 7.02 -1.23
N PRO A 25 -7.17 5.90 -1.89
CA PRO A 25 -6.13 4.99 -1.39
C PRO A 25 -4.75 5.67 -1.29
N ALA A 26 -4.41 6.59 -2.21
CA ALA A 26 -3.13 7.30 -2.20
C ALA A 26 -2.93 8.24 -1.00
N ASP A 27 -4.02 8.77 -0.47
CA ASP A 27 -4.04 9.67 0.68
C ASP A 27 -3.82 8.91 2.00
N VAL A 28 -4.21 7.63 2.01
CA VAL A 28 -4.07 6.72 3.16
C VAL A 28 -2.72 6.02 3.17
N ALA A 29 -2.20 5.68 1.99
CA ALA A 29 -0.91 5.01 1.81
C ALA A 29 0.28 5.97 2.00
N THR A 30 0.39 6.58 3.18
CA THR A 30 1.45 7.56 3.51
C THR A 30 2.83 6.94 3.72
N ASP A 31 2.89 5.63 3.90
CA ASP A 31 4.10 4.82 4.05
C ASP A 31 3.87 3.41 3.45
N ALA A 32 4.95 2.64 3.33
CA ALA A 32 4.91 1.31 2.71
C ALA A 32 4.04 0.31 3.51
N CYS A 33 4.00 0.41 4.84
CA CYS A 33 3.16 -0.43 5.69
C CYS A 33 1.68 -0.16 5.40
N LYS A 34 1.28 1.11 5.37
CA LYS A 34 -0.09 1.50 5.04
C LYS A 34 -0.47 1.15 3.60
N LEU A 35 0.44 1.29 2.64
CA LEU A 35 0.21 0.82 1.28
C LEU A 35 -0.13 -0.68 1.26
N GLY A 36 0.66 -1.51 1.94
CA GLY A 36 0.40 -2.95 2.00
C GLY A 36 -1.00 -3.27 2.53
N ARG A 37 -1.45 -2.55 3.55
CA ARG A 37 -2.81 -2.68 4.11
C ARG A 37 -3.90 -2.20 3.14
N VAL A 38 -3.69 -1.08 2.45
CA VAL A 38 -4.62 -0.56 1.44
C VAL A 38 -4.80 -1.57 0.31
N LEU A 39 -3.70 -2.13 -0.21
CA LEU A 39 -3.73 -3.12 -1.29
C LEU A 39 -4.44 -4.42 -0.85
N GLN A 40 -4.19 -4.88 0.38
CA GLN A 40 -4.94 -6.02 0.96
C GLN A 40 -6.43 -5.73 1.05
N ALA A 41 -6.83 -4.54 1.50
CA ALA A 41 -8.23 -4.16 1.63
C ALA A 41 -8.94 -4.08 0.28
N ILE A 42 -8.29 -3.51 -0.74
CA ILE A 42 -8.79 -3.47 -2.13
C ILE A 42 -8.99 -4.90 -2.65
N ALA A 43 -8.02 -5.79 -2.46
CA ALA A 43 -8.13 -7.18 -2.90
C ALA A 43 -9.33 -7.90 -2.24
N THR A 44 -9.51 -7.75 -0.93
CA THR A 44 -10.65 -8.33 -0.21
C THR A 44 -11.99 -7.79 -0.72
N GLN A 45 -12.09 -6.48 -1.00
CA GLN A 45 -13.33 -5.89 -1.52
C GLN A 45 -13.67 -6.39 -2.93
N LEU A 46 -12.67 -6.52 -3.81
CA LEU A 46 -12.87 -7.05 -5.15
C LEU A 46 -13.41 -8.49 -5.14
N GLU A 47 -12.91 -9.33 -4.22
CA GLU A 47 -13.43 -10.68 -4.02
C GLU A 47 -14.84 -10.69 -3.43
N GLY A 48 -15.09 -9.83 -2.42
CA GLY A 48 -16.39 -9.70 -1.79
C GLY A 48 -17.51 -9.31 -2.77
N LYS A 49 -17.23 -8.47 -3.77
CA LYS A 49 -18.24 -8.06 -4.78
C LYS A 49 -18.61 -9.15 -5.78
N LEU A 50 -17.75 -10.16 -5.99
CA LEU A 50 -18.04 -11.24 -6.94
C LEU A 50 -19.02 -12.29 -6.39
N GLN A 51 -18.94 -12.58 -5.10
CA GLN A 51 -19.72 -13.62 -4.45
C GLN A 51 -21.25 -13.46 -4.60
N PRO A 52 -21.87 -12.29 -4.38
CA PRO A 52 -23.32 -12.12 -4.54
C PRO A 52 -23.78 -12.22 -6.00
N VAL A 53 -22.96 -11.78 -6.96
CA VAL A 53 -23.26 -11.89 -8.40
C VAL A 53 -23.26 -13.35 -8.83
N ALA A 54 -22.27 -14.12 -8.37
CA ALA A 54 -22.20 -15.57 -8.62
C ALA A 54 -23.40 -16.33 -8.03
N ALA A 55 -23.80 -16.00 -6.81
CA ALA A 55 -24.98 -16.58 -6.17
C ALA A 55 -26.27 -16.26 -6.94
N THR A 56 -26.42 -15.01 -7.41
CA THR A 56 -27.61 -14.56 -8.15
C THR A 56 -27.76 -15.31 -9.47
N ILE A 57 -26.70 -15.43 -10.26
CA ILE A 57 -26.73 -16.13 -11.56
C ILE A 57 -27.00 -17.63 -11.34
N SER A 58 -26.30 -18.26 -10.39
CA SER A 58 -26.48 -19.68 -10.07
C SER A 58 -27.91 -19.97 -9.60
N GLY A 59 -28.53 -19.06 -8.84
CA GLY A 59 -29.91 -19.17 -8.39
C GLY A 59 -30.98 -19.09 -9.49
N LYS A 60 -30.65 -18.65 -10.72
CA LYS A 60 -31.60 -18.63 -11.84
C LYS A 60 -31.75 -19.98 -12.54
N ARG A 61 -30.76 -20.87 -12.47
CA ARG A 61 -30.83 -22.21 -13.11
C ARG A 61 -31.99 -23.07 -12.60
N PRO A 62 -32.21 -23.23 -11.29
CA PRO A 62 -33.33 -24.01 -10.78
C PRO A 62 -34.68 -23.45 -11.22
N LEU A 63 -34.82 -22.12 -11.30
CA LEU A 63 -36.04 -21.47 -11.77
C LEU A 63 -36.30 -21.76 -13.25
N ILE A 64 -35.26 -21.69 -14.10
CA ILE A 64 -35.39 -22.07 -15.52
C ILE A 64 -35.76 -23.54 -15.66
N ALA A 65 -35.17 -24.43 -14.85
CA ALA A 65 -35.52 -25.86 -14.84
C ALA A 65 -36.97 -26.11 -14.42
N GLN A 66 -37.48 -25.38 -13.42
CA GLN A 66 -38.87 -25.44 -12.99
C GLN A 66 -39.83 -24.94 -14.08
N ILE A 67 -39.51 -23.81 -14.73
CA ILE A 67 -40.33 -23.28 -15.83
C ILE A 67 -40.33 -24.26 -17.01
N MET A 68 -39.17 -24.84 -17.36
CA MET A 68 -39.10 -25.88 -18.39
C MET A 68 -39.98 -27.08 -18.03
N ALA A 69 -39.86 -27.63 -16.82
CA ALA A 69 -40.66 -28.76 -16.38
C ALA A 69 -42.17 -28.48 -16.42
N ALA A 70 -42.59 -27.30 -15.94
CA ALA A 70 -44.00 -26.88 -15.98
C ALA A 70 -44.50 -26.68 -17.42
N THR A 71 -43.64 -26.21 -18.32
CA THR A 71 -43.97 -26.04 -19.74
C THR A 71 -44.16 -27.39 -20.45
N TRP A 72 -43.33 -28.39 -20.13
CA TRP A 72 -43.43 -29.74 -20.67
C TRP A 72 -44.65 -30.52 -20.15
N GLN A 73 -45.15 -30.17 -18.96
CA GLN A 73 -46.38 -30.73 -18.38
C GLN A 73 -47.65 -30.00 -18.85
N GLY A 74 -47.51 -28.88 -19.55
CA GLY A 74 -48.63 -28.07 -20.06
C GLY A 74 -49.18 -28.54 -21.41
N SER A 75 -50.18 -27.84 -21.92
CA SER A 75 -50.72 -28.08 -23.26
C SER A 75 -49.72 -27.70 -24.37
N ALA A 76 -49.94 -28.22 -25.58
CA ALA A 76 -49.12 -27.90 -26.75
C ALA A 76 -49.06 -26.38 -27.03
N GLU A 77 -50.14 -25.63 -26.77
CA GLU A 77 -50.18 -24.17 -26.91
C GLU A 77 -49.31 -23.44 -25.88
N ILE A 78 -49.30 -23.90 -24.62
CA ILE A 78 -48.41 -23.37 -23.57
C ILE A 78 -46.96 -23.59 -23.97
N HIS A 79 -46.64 -24.77 -24.50
CA HIS A 79 -45.29 -25.08 -24.96
C HIS A 79 -44.84 -24.17 -26.11
N LEU A 80 -45.71 -23.93 -27.09
CA LEU A 80 -45.42 -23.11 -28.26
C LEU A 80 -45.19 -21.62 -27.90
N LEU A 81 -45.95 -21.10 -26.92
CA LEU A 81 -45.79 -19.73 -26.41
C LEU A 81 -44.59 -19.56 -25.47
N ALA A 82 -44.27 -20.58 -24.67
CA ALA A 82 -43.18 -20.52 -23.69
C ALA A 82 -41.80 -20.83 -24.28
N ALA A 83 -41.70 -21.63 -25.36
CA ALA A 83 -40.45 -21.98 -26.01
C ALA A 83 -39.53 -20.78 -26.34
N PRO A 84 -39.98 -19.69 -26.99
CA PRO A 84 -39.13 -18.54 -27.26
C PRO A 84 -38.70 -17.79 -26.00
N ILE A 85 -39.52 -17.79 -24.95
CA ILE A 85 -39.21 -17.16 -23.65
C ILE A 85 -38.11 -17.98 -22.94
N LEU A 86 -38.27 -19.31 -22.90
CA LEU A 86 -37.29 -20.25 -22.35
C LEU A 86 -35.95 -20.16 -23.08
N LEU A 87 -35.96 -20.07 -24.41
CA LEU A 87 -34.73 -19.89 -25.20
C LEU A 87 -34.02 -18.57 -24.85
N LYS A 88 -34.76 -17.46 -24.74
CA LYS A 88 -34.20 -16.16 -24.35
C LYS A 88 -33.64 -16.18 -22.93
N LEU A 89 -34.35 -16.75 -21.96
CA LEU A 89 -33.87 -16.88 -20.58
C LEU A 89 -32.60 -17.74 -20.49
N THR A 90 -32.59 -18.88 -21.16
CA THR A 90 -31.46 -19.81 -21.14
C THR A 90 -30.22 -19.16 -21.76
N THR A 91 -30.38 -18.50 -22.91
CA THR A 91 -29.30 -17.74 -23.58
C THR A 91 -28.76 -16.61 -22.69
N ALA A 92 -29.65 -15.87 -22.03
CA ALA A 92 -29.25 -14.80 -21.12
C ALA A 92 -28.46 -15.33 -19.91
N VAL A 93 -28.89 -16.43 -19.30
CA VAL A 93 -28.18 -17.05 -18.18
C VAL A 93 -26.83 -17.61 -18.61
N THR A 94 -26.75 -18.34 -19.73
CA THR A 94 -25.46 -18.84 -20.25
C THR A 94 -24.49 -17.71 -20.60
N SER A 95 -24.99 -16.61 -21.20
CA SER A 95 -24.17 -15.42 -21.47
C SER A 95 -23.68 -14.77 -20.17
N ALA A 96 -24.54 -14.66 -19.16
CA ALA A 96 -24.18 -14.12 -17.85
C ALA A 96 -23.14 -15.00 -17.13
N GLU A 97 -23.26 -16.33 -17.19
CA GLU A 97 -22.29 -17.28 -16.65
C GLU A 97 -20.92 -17.13 -17.31
N SER A 98 -20.88 -17.02 -18.64
CA SER A 98 -19.63 -16.82 -19.40
C SER A 98 -18.96 -15.50 -19.02
N LYS A 99 -19.73 -14.40 -18.94
CA LYS A 99 -19.23 -13.09 -18.51
C LYS A 99 -18.73 -13.13 -17.06
N LEU A 100 -19.48 -13.78 -16.16
CA LEU A 100 -19.06 -13.96 -14.77
C LEU A 100 -17.75 -14.74 -14.68
N LYS A 101 -17.60 -15.85 -15.42
CA LYS A 101 -16.35 -16.63 -15.46
C LYS A 101 -15.17 -15.76 -15.91
N ALA A 102 -15.35 -14.97 -16.96
CA ALA A 102 -14.32 -14.06 -17.46
C ALA A 102 -13.95 -12.97 -16.44
N VAL A 103 -14.95 -12.35 -15.80
CA VAL A 103 -14.73 -11.33 -14.77
C VAL A 103 -14.05 -11.93 -13.54
N THR A 104 -14.49 -13.10 -13.07
CA THR A 104 -13.86 -13.82 -11.95
C THR A 104 -12.39 -14.09 -12.23
N ALA A 105 -12.05 -14.62 -13.41
CA ALA A 105 -10.66 -14.88 -13.78
C ALA A 105 -9.80 -13.60 -13.75
N LYS A 106 -10.32 -12.49 -14.30
CA LYS A 106 -9.64 -11.18 -14.29
C LYS A 106 -9.45 -10.65 -12.87
N THR A 107 -10.50 -10.72 -12.04
CA THR A 107 -10.43 -10.28 -10.65
C THR A 107 -9.44 -11.12 -9.85
N THR A 108 -9.45 -12.44 -9.99
CA THR A 108 -8.46 -13.32 -9.30
C THR A 108 -7.03 -12.98 -9.71
N ALA A 109 -6.78 -12.73 -11.00
CA ALA A 109 -5.46 -12.32 -11.46
C ALA A 109 -5.05 -10.95 -10.86
N LEU A 110 -5.99 -10.00 -10.80
CA LEU A 110 -5.77 -8.68 -10.20
C LEU A 110 -5.51 -8.77 -8.69
N THR A 111 -6.32 -9.52 -7.93
CA THR A 111 -6.14 -9.67 -6.48
C THR A 111 -4.84 -10.38 -6.15
N THR A 112 -4.41 -11.34 -6.97
CA THR A 112 -3.09 -11.97 -6.85
C THR A 112 -1.97 -10.94 -7.00
N LYS A 113 -2.02 -10.08 -8.03
CA LYS A 113 -1.05 -9.00 -8.21
C LYS A 113 -1.05 -7.99 -7.05
N LEU A 114 -2.23 -7.58 -6.59
CA LEU A 114 -2.38 -6.66 -5.46
C LEU A 114 -1.79 -7.23 -4.17
N ARG A 115 -2.01 -8.53 -3.89
CA ARG A 115 -1.42 -9.21 -2.73
C ARG A 115 0.09 -9.32 -2.84
N ALA A 116 0.62 -9.68 -4.00
CA ALA A 116 2.06 -9.71 -4.22
C ALA A 116 2.69 -8.34 -3.95
N GLU A 117 2.04 -7.27 -4.39
CA GLU A 117 2.53 -5.91 -4.16
C GLU A 117 2.37 -5.43 -2.72
N ALA A 118 1.34 -5.91 -2.02
CA ALA A 118 1.21 -5.71 -0.58
C ALA A 118 2.37 -6.34 0.19
N VAL A 119 2.77 -7.57 -0.17
CA VAL A 119 3.92 -8.25 0.44
C VAL A 119 5.19 -7.44 0.25
N LYS A 120 5.46 -6.95 -0.98
CA LYS A 120 6.63 -6.10 -1.23
C LYS A 120 6.63 -4.84 -0.36
N ALA A 121 5.48 -4.20 -0.19
CA ALA A 121 5.36 -3.01 0.65
C ALA A 121 5.66 -3.30 2.13
N PHE A 122 5.24 -4.46 2.65
CA PHE A 122 5.64 -4.91 3.98
C PHE A 122 7.15 -5.21 4.07
N THR A 123 7.72 -5.91 3.09
CA THR A 123 9.17 -6.19 3.05
C THR A 123 10.00 -4.90 2.99
N ILE A 124 9.54 -3.87 2.27
CA ILE A 124 10.18 -2.54 2.28
C ILE A 124 10.16 -1.97 3.70
N THR A 125 9.02 -2.06 4.40
CA THR A 125 8.91 -1.57 5.79
C THR A 125 9.87 -2.29 6.73
N GLU A 126 10.01 -3.60 6.57
CA GLU A 126 10.97 -4.40 7.35
C GLU A 126 12.41 -3.99 7.01
N ALA A 127 12.75 -3.88 5.73
CA ALA A 127 14.10 -3.49 5.29
C ALA A 127 14.52 -2.11 5.80
N VAL A 128 13.63 -1.10 5.76
CA VAL A 128 13.93 0.25 6.26
C VAL A 128 13.98 0.34 7.79
N SER A 129 13.57 -0.72 8.51
CA SER A 129 13.68 -0.78 9.96
C SER A 129 15.11 -0.99 10.45
N VAL A 130 16.00 -1.51 9.60
CA VAL A 130 17.41 -1.70 9.90
C VAL A 130 18.15 -0.37 9.81
N GLN A 131 18.78 0.02 10.90
CA GLN A 131 19.53 1.25 11.02
C GLN A 131 20.91 0.95 11.61
N VAL A 132 21.90 1.77 11.31
CA VAL A 132 23.12 1.79 12.10
C VAL A 132 22.77 2.32 13.48
N LYS A 133 23.23 1.63 14.53
CA LYS A 133 23.03 2.01 15.92
C LYS A 133 23.88 3.22 16.25
N THR A 134 23.32 4.17 17.01
CA THR A 134 24.11 5.26 17.58
C THR A 134 24.99 4.72 18.69
N THR A 135 26.29 5.00 18.61
CA THR A 135 27.29 4.48 19.55
C THR A 135 28.16 5.64 20.02
N ASP A 136 28.30 5.78 21.34
CA ASP A 136 29.37 6.58 21.95
C ASP A 136 30.53 5.64 22.26
N THR A 137 31.76 6.02 21.88
CA THR A 137 32.92 5.19 22.18
C THR A 137 33.44 5.41 23.60
N GLY A 138 33.15 6.56 24.21
CA GLY A 138 33.79 6.94 25.48
C GLY A 138 35.25 7.37 25.35
N ASP A 139 35.81 7.39 24.13
CA ASP A 139 37.23 7.65 23.87
C ASP A 139 37.40 8.64 22.72
N THR A 140 38.46 9.44 22.75
CA THR A 140 38.82 10.39 21.70
C THR A 140 39.78 9.82 20.66
N ASN A 141 40.40 8.68 20.95
CA ASN A 141 41.36 8.01 20.08
C ASN A 141 40.74 6.74 19.47
N ALA A 142 40.80 6.60 18.14
CA ALA A 142 40.28 5.41 17.47
C ALA A 142 41.16 4.17 17.70
N GLY A 143 42.46 4.36 17.94
CA GLY A 143 43.43 3.26 18.09
C GLY A 143 43.31 2.48 19.41
N THR A 144 42.56 2.98 20.38
CA THR A 144 42.31 2.36 21.69
C THR A 144 40.98 1.60 21.75
N LEU A 145 40.17 1.69 20.68
CA LEU A 145 38.86 1.07 20.62
C LEU A 145 38.96 -0.44 20.36
N ASP A 146 38.16 -1.21 21.09
CA ASP A 146 37.96 -2.64 20.85
C ASP A 146 36.74 -2.90 19.94
N GLN A 147 36.54 -4.17 19.61
CA GLN A 147 35.54 -4.63 18.63
C GLN A 147 34.08 -4.28 18.98
N LYS A 148 33.75 -3.98 20.24
CA LYS A 148 32.38 -3.59 20.62
C LYS A 148 32.02 -2.19 20.12
N TYR A 149 32.98 -1.38 19.67
CA TYR A 149 32.75 -0.07 19.06
C TYR A 149 32.65 -0.11 17.52
N ASN A 150 32.72 -1.30 16.91
CA ASN A 150 32.46 -1.46 15.49
C ASN A 150 31.04 -1.02 15.12
N ILE A 151 30.83 -0.74 13.83
CA ILE A 151 29.51 -0.41 13.30
C ILE A 151 28.53 -1.54 13.59
N GLN A 152 27.50 -1.23 14.36
CA GLN A 152 26.43 -2.16 14.72
C GLN A 152 25.13 -1.74 14.03
N PHE A 153 24.31 -2.73 13.70
CA PHE A 153 22.98 -2.52 13.16
C PHE A 153 21.92 -2.83 14.22
N THR A 154 20.80 -2.11 14.18
CA THR A 154 19.61 -2.49 14.93
C THR A 154 19.06 -3.80 14.40
N ALA A 155 18.41 -4.58 15.27
CA ALA A 155 17.72 -5.79 14.84
C ALA A 155 16.67 -5.47 13.77
N LEU A 156 16.55 -6.35 12.77
CA LEU A 156 15.48 -6.32 11.80
C LEU A 156 14.14 -6.46 12.53
N LYS A 157 13.22 -5.52 12.31
CA LYS A 157 11.85 -5.66 12.76
C LYS A 157 11.07 -6.41 11.67
N THR A 158 10.24 -7.36 12.08
CA THR A 158 9.39 -8.15 11.17
C THR A 158 7.93 -8.12 11.62
N GLY A 159 7.02 -8.38 10.68
CA GLY A 159 5.59 -8.49 10.95
C GLY A 159 5.02 -7.29 11.71
N LYS A 160 4.35 -7.55 12.85
CA LYS A 160 3.73 -6.49 13.67
C LYS A 160 4.74 -5.54 14.31
N LEU A 161 6.01 -5.94 14.48
CA LEU A 161 7.04 -5.03 14.99
C LEU A 161 7.45 -3.98 13.95
N ALA A 162 7.45 -4.35 12.67
CA ALA A 162 7.73 -3.44 11.56
C ALA A 162 6.51 -2.61 11.15
N CYS A 163 5.34 -3.24 11.14
CA CYS A 163 4.08 -2.65 10.70
C CYS A 163 3.00 -2.86 11.79
N PRO A 164 3.06 -2.08 12.89
CA PRO A 164 2.24 -2.31 14.09
C PRO A 164 0.78 -1.88 13.94
N GLN A 165 0.50 -0.91 13.07
CA GLN A 165 -0.86 -0.40 12.90
C GLN A 165 -1.65 -1.25 11.90
N GLU A 166 -2.77 -1.79 12.39
CA GLU A 166 -3.88 -2.07 11.50
C GLU A 166 -4.45 -0.75 10.99
N LEU A 167 -5.15 -0.81 9.87
CA LEU A 167 -5.76 0.34 9.24
C LEU A 167 -7.27 0.26 9.50
N PRO A 168 -7.75 0.61 10.71
CA PRO A 168 -9.13 0.33 11.13
C PRO A 168 -10.17 1.01 10.25
N GLN A 169 -9.84 2.15 9.64
CA GLN A 169 -10.70 2.84 8.68
C GLN A 169 -10.60 2.27 7.25
N ALA A 170 -9.60 1.45 6.93
CA ALA A 170 -9.47 0.85 5.60
C ALA A 170 -10.64 -0.07 5.28
N ALA A 171 -11.06 -0.91 6.23
CA ALA A 171 -12.20 -1.79 6.00
C ALA A 171 -13.51 -1.02 5.71
N GLN A 172 -13.67 0.16 6.33
CA GLN A 172 -14.87 1.00 6.18
C GLN A 172 -14.87 1.81 4.89
N LYS A 173 -13.69 2.18 4.37
CA LYS A 173 -13.55 3.04 3.18
C LYS A 173 -13.11 2.28 1.91
N ALA A 174 -12.66 1.03 2.03
CA ALA A 174 -12.19 0.25 0.90
C ALA A 174 -13.24 0.02 -0.18
N ASP A 175 -14.53 -0.01 0.16
CA ASP A 175 -15.60 -0.07 -0.84
C ASP A 175 -15.59 1.15 -1.76
N ASN A 176 -15.32 2.34 -1.21
CA ASN A 176 -15.16 3.57 -2.02
C ASN A 176 -13.86 3.55 -2.83
N TRP A 177 -12.81 2.89 -2.35
CA TRP A 177 -11.51 2.91 -3.01
C TRP A 177 -11.48 2.16 -4.34
N ILE A 178 -12.33 1.15 -4.52
CA ILE A 178 -12.35 0.39 -5.78
C ILE A 178 -13.09 1.11 -6.92
N HIS A 179 -13.63 2.31 -6.64
CA HIS A 179 -14.24 3.14 -7.65
C HIS A 179 -13.17 3.80 -8.55
N PRO A 180 -13.36 3.81 -9.89
CA PRO A 180 -12.38 4.34 -10.83
C PRO A 180 -11.94 5.78 -10.53
N GLU A 181 -12.84 6.64 -10.06
CA GLU A 181 -12.54 8.04 -9.71
C GLU A 181 -11.57 8.19 -8.55
N ASN A 182 -11.53 7.22 -7.63
CA ASN A 182 -10.65 7.20 -6.48
C ASN A 182 -9.31 6.50 -6.79
N LEU A 183 -9.29 5.67 -7.83
CA LEU A 183 -8.10 5.06 -8.42
C LEU A 183 -7.55 5.91 -9.58
N LYS A 184 -7.56 7.25 -9.48
CA LYS A 184 -6.84 8.11 -10.43
C LYS A 184 -5.39 8.36 -10.03
N THR A 185 -5.10 8.25 -8.74
CA THR A 185 -3.77 8.42 -8.19
C THR A 185 -3.48 7.23 -7.31
N MET A 186 -2.33 6.60 -7.52
CA MET A 186 -1.82 5.52 -6.69
C MET A 186 -0.39 5.84 -6.28
N VAL A 187 -0.02 5.37 -5.10
CA VAL A 187 1.35 5.51 -4.60
C VAL A 187 1.95 4.13 -4.40
N PHE A 188 3.21 4.00 -4.78
CA PHE A 188 4.01 2.80 -4.58
C PHE A 188 5.29 3.19 -3.88
N TYR A 189 5.83 2.26 -3.10
CA TYR A 189 7.11 2.45 -2.43
C TYR A 189 8.14 1.55 -3.07
N ARG A 190 9.34 2.08 -3.24
CA ARG A 190 10.52 1.31 -3.65
C ARG A 190 11.58 1.43 -2.57
N LEU A 191 12.40 0.39 -2.44
CA LEU A 191 13.57 0.46 -1.60
C LEU A 191 14.64 1.27 -2.32
N LYS A 192 15.26 2.23 -1.63
CA LYS A 192 16.40 2.97 -2.13
C LYS A 192 17.51 2.93 -1.10
N ILE A 193 18.75 2.81 -1.57
CA ILE A 193 19.90 3.09 -0.73
C ILE A 193 19.82 4.56 -0.35
N ASN A 194 19.92 4.84 0.95
CA ASN A 194 20.14 6.20 1.39
C ASN A 194 21.52 6.57 0.80
N ALA A 195 21.56 7.41 -0.23
CA ALA A 195 22.77 7.74 -0.99
C ALA A 195 23.30 9.12 -0.56
N GLN A 196 24.58 9.40 -0.76
CA GLN A 196 25.14 10.71 -0.44
C GLN A 196 24.73 11.72 -1.53
N THR A 197 23.95 12.73 -1.16
CA THR A 197 23.45 13.78 -2.08
C THR A 197 24.00 15.17 -1.77
N GLY A 198 25.13 15.26 -1.05
CA GLY A 198 25.84 16.51 -0.77
C GLY A 198 25.50 17.21 0.55
N GLN A 199 24.52 16.72 1.33
CA GLN A 199 24.15 17.24 2.66
C GLN A 199 24.69 16.35 3.79
N ALA A 200 24.78 16.92 5.00
CA ALA A 200 25.11 16.14 6.20
C ALA A 200 24.03 15.07 6.42
N ARG A 201 24.47 13.81 6.54
CA ARG A 201 23.59 12.65 6.45
C ARG A 201 23.96 11.58 7.47
N LEU A 202 22.96 10.83 7.91
CA LEU A 202 23.11 9.65 8.74
C LEU A 202 23.08 8.35 7.90
N PRO A 203 23.78 7.30 8.32
CA PRO A 203 24.71 7.30 9.46
C PRO A 203 26.03 8.02 9.15
N THR A 204 26.71 8.51 10.18
CA THR A 204 28.02 9.18 10.03
C THR A 204 28.92 8.94 11.25
N LEU A 205 30.24 9.03 11.01
CA LEU A 205 31.24 9.11 12.08
C LEU A 205 31.31 10.55 12.56
N GLY A 206 31.28 10.76 13.86
CA GLY A 206 31.22 12.08 14.45
C GLY A 206 31.96 12.19 15.77
N LYS A 207 31.72 13.31 16.43
CA LYS A 207 32.26 13.67 17.73
C LYS A 207 31.11 14.02 18.69
N GLY A 208 31.25 13.60 19.93
CA GLY A 208 30.34 13.94 21.00
C GLY A 208 30.35 15.45 21.28
N ALA A 209 29.16 16.03 21.42
CA ALA A 209 28.96 17.40 21.82
C ALA A 209 27.57 17.57 22.44
N GLY A 210 27.49 18.03 23.69
CA GLY A 210 26.25 18.47 24.33
C GLY A 210 25.11 17.44 24.32
N GLY A 211 25.37 16.15 24.58
CA GLY A 211 24.34 15.12 24.59
C GLY A 211 24.04 14.48 23.22
N ALA A 212 24.79 14.82 22.18
CA ALA A 212 24.59 14.30 20.83
C ALA A 212 25.91 13.85 20.18
N CYS A 213 25.79 12.90 19.25
CA CYS A 213 26.86 12.58 18.32
C CYS A 213 26.70 13.43 17.06
N THR A 214 27.74 14.19 16.71
CA THR A 214 27.65 15.23 15.66
C THR A 214 28.76 15.11 14.61
N ASN A 215 28.42 15.34 13.33
CA ASN A 215 29.37 15.57 12.25
C ASN A 215 28.81 16.63 11.30
N GLY A 216 29.37 17.84 11.37
CA GLY A 216 28.83 19.00 10.67
C GLY A 216 27.36 19.24 11.09
N ALA A 217 26.45 19.29 10.11
CA ALA A 217 25.02 19.45 10.38
C ALA A 217 24.28 18.15 10.74
N ALA A 218 24.91 16.98 10.64
CA ALA A 218 24.29 15.71 11.01
C ALA A 218 24.47 15.49 12.52
N SER A 219 23.37 15.32 13.24
CA SER A 219 23.36 15.14 14.69
C SER A 219 22.32 14.12 15.11
N VAL A 220 22.67 13.24 16.04
CA VAL A 220 21.74 12.32 16.71
C VAL A 220 21.91 12.44 18.21
N ALA A 221 20.83 12.77 18.90
CA ALA A 221 20.79 12.76 20.35
C ALA A 221 21.10 11.36 20.88
N ASN A 222 22.00 11.27 21.85
CA ASN A 222 22.34 10.02 22.51
C ASN A 222 22.56 10.31 24.00
N GLY A 223 21.54 10.00 24.80
CA GLY A 223 21.59 10.17 26.25
C GLY A 223 22.79 9.43 26.81
N GLY A 224 23.74 10.18 27.35
CA GLY A 224 25.02 9.65 27.86
C GLY A 224 26.26 10.27 27.23
N ILE A 225 26.15 10.93 26.07
CA ILE A 225 27.29 11.66 25.47
C ILE A 225 27.53 12.96 26.23
N THR A 226 28.54 13.00 27.09
CA THR A 226 28.90 14.19 27.90
C THR A 226 30.21 14.84 27.48
N GLY A 227 30.99 14.19 26.61
CA GLY A 227 32.34 14.62 26.24
C GLY A 227 32.56 14.71 24.73
N THR A 228 33.83 14.90 24.37
CA THR A 228 34.33 15.07 23.00
C THR A 228 34.71 13.76 22.31
N ASN A 229 34.12 12.65 22.74
CA ASN A 229 34.47 11.30 22.30
C ASN A 229 34.17 11.10 20.82
N LEU A 230 34.86 10.15 20.19
CA LEU A 230 34.45 9.60 18.90
C LEU A 230 33.08 8.94 19.07
N CYS A 231 32.26 9.02 18.03
CA CYS A 231 30.94 8.41 18.07
C CYS A 231 30.46 8.08 16.67
N ILE A 232 29.50 7.17 16.60
CA ILE A 232 28.74 6.86 15.39
C ILE A 232 27.36 7.44 15.59
N ALA A 233 26.99 8.45 14.80
CA ALA A 233 25.61 8.92 14.74
C ALA A 233 24.84 7.96 13.83
N GLY A 234 24.00 7.13 14.44
CA GLY A 234 23.24 6.08 13.77
C GLY A 234 22.18 6.62 12.83
N GLY A 235 21.56 5.74 12.04
CA GLY A 235 20.49 6.12 11.12
C GLY A 235 20.25 5.13 9.99
N PRO A 236 19.29 5.43 9.11
CA PRO A 236 18.84 4.50 8.08
C PRO A 236 19.89 4.32 6.97
N VAL A 237 20.14 3.06 6.63
CA VAL A 237 20.94 2.67 5.45
C VAL A 237 20.07 2.61 4.20
N LEU A 238 18.81 2.22 4.39
CA LEU A 238 17.79 2.11 3.36
C LEU A 238 16.65 3.07 3.66
N VAL A 239 16.06 3.63 2.61
CA VAL A 239 14.88 4.51 2.70
C VAL A 239 13.79 4.02 1.76
N ALA A 240 12.54 4.29 2.14
CA ALA A 240 11.39 4.04 1.28
C ALA A 240 11.20 5.25 0.36
N ASP A 241 11.35 5.03 -0.94
CA ASP A 241 11.15 6.03 -1.98
C ASP A 241 9.69 6.00 -2.45
N LYS A 242 8.95 7.07 -2.15
CA LYS A 242 7.54 7.21 -2.54
C LYS A 242 7.44 7.59 -4.01
N ARG A 243 6.79 6.76 -4.80
CA ARG A 243 6.45 7.02 -6.20
C ARG A 243 4.95 7.23 -6.33
N THR A 244 4.56 8.40 -6.82
CA THR A 244 3.17 8.70 -7.13
C THR A 244 2.94 8.48 -8.62
N HIS A 245 1.92 7.71 -8.94
CA HIS A 245 1.46 7.43 -10.30
C HIS A 245 0.07 8.02 -10.46
N ALA A 246 -0.09 8.87 -11.47
CA ALA A 246 -1.38 9.41 -11.88
C ALA A 246 -1.83 8.69 -13.16
N ALA A 247 -3.13 8.40 -13.25
CA ALA A 247 -3.74 7.93 -14.47
C ALA A 247 -3.62 9.02 -15.57
N ALA A 248 -3.35 8.61 -16.80
CA ALA A 248 -3.39 9.50 -17.95
C ALA A 248 -4.81 9.99 -18.23
N HIS A 249 -4.93 10.96 -19.13
CA HIS A 249 -6.23 11.54 -19.51
C HIS A 249 -7.24 10.51 -20.06
N ASN A 250 -6.78 9.35 -20.52
CA ASN A 250 -7.58 8.22 -21.00
C ASN A 250 -7.95 7.19 -19.91
N GLY A 251 -7.65 7.47 -18.64
CA GLY A 251 -7.96 6.57 -17.51
C GLY A 251 -7.03 5.36 -17.38
N LYS A 252 -6.00 5.22 -18.23
CA LYS A 252 -4.99 4.17 -18.12
C LYS A 252 -3.80 4.65 -17.29
N TYR A 253 -3.26 3.78 -16.45
CA TYR A 253 -1.97 4.03 -15.81
C TYR A 253 -0.86 3.83 -16.83
N ILE A 254 -0.10 4.90 -17.11
CA ILE A 254 1.15 4.78 -17.87
C ILE A 254 2.15 4.09 -16.93
N ALA A 255 2.82 3.04 -17.40
CA ALA A 255 4.01 2.57 -16.71
C ALA A 255 5.00 3.73 -16.63
N GLN A 256 5.60 3.95 -15.46
CA GLN A 256 6.73 4.87 -15.44
C GLN A 256 7.79 4.35 -16.42
N PRO A 257 8.48 5.24 -17.16
CA PRO A 257 9.64 4.86 -17.93
C PRO A 257 10.57 4.07 -17.01
N VAL A 258 11.05 2.93 -17.50
CA VAL A 258 11.99 2.07 -16.78
C VAL A 258 13.17 2.92 -16.38
N THR A 259 13.38 3.09 -15.07
CA THR A 259 14.48 3.92 -14.56
C THR A 259 15.81 3.34 -15.02
N ASP A 260 16.84 4.18 -15.16
CA ASP A 260 18.17 3.72 -15.62
C ASP A 260 18.72 2.58 -14.76
N MET A 261 18.47 2.61 -13.45
CA MET A 261 18.81 1.51 -12.53
C MET A 261 18.04 0.20 -12.80
N GLU A 262 16.76 0.29 -13.19
CA GLU A 262 15.97 -0.91 -13.55
C GLU A 262 16.38 -1.47 -14.91
N ARG A 263 16.89 -0.62 -15.81
CA ARG A 263 17.43 -1.01 -17.11
C ARG A 263 18.84 -1.59 -16.99
N GLU A 264 19.64 -1.10 -16.04
CA GLU A 264 20.93 -1.70 -15.70
C GLU A 264 20.78 -3.09 -15.07
N ALA A 265 19.73 -3.29 -14.25
CA ALA A 265 19.46 -4.59 -13.62
C ALA A 265 18.78 -5.60 -14.56
N ASP A 266 18.02 -5.12 -15.55
CA ASP A 266 17.31 -5.94 -16.53
C ASP A 266 17.22 -5.18 -17.87
N PRO A 267 18.21 -5.38 -18.77
CA PRO A 267 18.35 -4.62 -20.01
C PRO A 267 17.15 -4.76 -20.96
N ASP A 268 16.43 -5.88 -20.87
CA ASP A 268 15.30 -6.21 -21.76
C ASP A 268 13.96 -5.69 -21.23
N LYS A 269 13.95 -5.04 -20.05
CA LYS A 269 12.74 -4.51 -19.45
C LYS A 269 12.27 -3.24 -20.18
N THR A 270 11.24 -3.40 -21.01
CA THR A 270 10.56 -2.29 -21.72
C THR A 270 9.35 -1.75 -20.96
N GLU A 271 8.94 -0.51 -21.26
CA GLU A 271 7.67 0.07 -20.81
C GLU A 271 6.49 -0.85 -21.15
N GLN A 272 5.94 -1.54 -20.15
CA GLN A 272 4.69 -2.27 -20.31
C GLN A 272 3.57 -1.52 -19.60
N ALA A 273 2.64 -0.97 -20.37
CA ALA A 273 1.40 -0.47 -19.83
C ALA A 273 0.76 -1.55 -18.95
N LEU A 274 0.37 -1.19 -17.71
CA LEU A 274 -0.46 -2.05 -16.88
C LEU A 274 -1.82 -2.19 -17.57
N ALA A 275 -1.99 -3.29 -18.31
CA ALA A 275 -3.21 -3.66 -19.00
C ALA A 275 -4.36 -3.97 -18.05
#